data_AF-A0A7Y5GJS8-F1
#
_entry.id   AF-A0A7Y5GJS8-F1
#
_cell.length_a   1.000
_cell.length_b   1.000
_cell.length_c   1.000
_cell.angle_alpha   90.00
_cell.angle_beta   90.00
_cell.angle_gamma   90.00
#
_symmetry.space_group_name_H-M   'P 1'
#
loop_
_entity.id
_entity.type
_entity.pdbx_description
1 polymer ?
#
loop_
_entity_poly.entity_id
_entity_poly.type
_entity_poly.pdbx_seq_one_letter_code
_entity_poly.pdbx_strand_id
1 'polypeptide(L)'
;MPYPIELAERLVRMFSFVGDTVLDPFMGAETTTVAAARTGRNSFGFEIDEHYLDMAHKRIANDTSSLSSTTTIDVRKDNAAA
;
A
#
# COMPACT_ATOMS: atom_id res chain seq x y z
N MET A 1 9.25 2.06 13.48
CA MET A 1 9.33 0.64 13.06
C MET A 1 7.96 0.25 12.53
N PRO A 2 7.84 -0.12 11.24
CA PRO A 2 6.58 -0.64 10.71
C PRO A 2 6.19 -1.92 11.45
N TYR A 3 4.88 -2.19 11.53
CA TYR A 3 4.40 -3.47 12.05
C TYR A 3 4.74 -4.62 11.06
N PRO A 4 4.79 -5.89 11.50
CA PRO A 4 5.20 -7.01 10.67
C PRO A 4 4.28 -7.22 9.45
N ILE A 5 4.86 -7.50 8.28
CA ILE A 5 4.11 -7.65 7.03
C ILE A 5 3.18 -8.87 7.08
N GLU A 6 3.61 -9.94 7.74
CA GLU A 6 2.85 -11.18 7.89
C GLU A 6 1.55 -10.95 8.67
N LEU A 7 1.55 -9.97 9.59
CA LEU A 7 0.35 -9.59 10.33
C LEU A 7 -0.67 -8.92 9.41
N ALA A 8 -0.24 -7.96 8.57
CA ALA A 8 -1.15 -7.35 7.58
C ALA A 8 -1.66 -8.38 6.58
N GLU A 9 -0.79 -9.22 6.01
CA GLU A 9 -1.21 -10.24 5.05
C GLU A 9 -2.27 -11.17 5.62
N ARG A 10 -2.13 -11.55 6.90
CA ARG A 10 -3.13 -12.34 7.60
C ARG A 10 -4.47 -11.61 7.72
N LEU A 11 -4.46 -10.34 8.13
CA LEU A 11 -5.69 -9.54 8.26
C LEU A 11 -6.38 -9.33 6.91
N VAL A 12 -5.63 -8.97 5.86
CA VAL A 12 -6.16 -8.82 4.50
C VAL A 12 -6.80 -10.12 4.04
N ARG A 13 -6.15 -11.27 4.22
CA ARG A 13 -6.71 -12.58 3.84
C ARG A 13 -7.97 -12.97 4.61
N MET A 14 -8.07 -12.56 5.88
CA MET A 14 -9.21 -12.90 6.74
C MET A 14 -10.45 -12.07 6.44
N PHE A 15 -10.29 -10.81 6.02
CA PHE A 15 -11.38 -9.84 5.89
C PHE A 15 -11.64 -9.37 4.46
N SER A 16 -11.03 -10.00 3.45
CA SER A 16 -11.25 -9.66 2.04
C SER A 16 -11.08 -10.86 1.12
N PHE A 17 -11.67 -10.79 -0.07
CA PHE A 17 -11.43 -11.71 -1.17
C PHE A 17 -10.35 -11.18 -2.12
N VAL A 18 -9.84 -12.06 -2.98
CA VAL A 18 -8.94 -11.65 -4.07
C VAL A 18 -9.69 -10.68 -4.98
N GLY A 19 -9.05 -9.57 -5.34
CA GLY A 19 -9.66 -8.49 -6.13
C GLY A 19 -10.37 -7.40 -5.32
N ASP A 20 -10.66 -7.63 -4.03
CA ASP A 20 -11.21 -6.59 -3.16
C ASP A 20 -10.23 -5.43 -2.98
N THR A 21 -10.75 -4.30 -2.48
CA THR A 21 -9.96 -3.09 -2.21
C THR A 21 -9.82 -2.87 -0.70
N VAL A 22 -8.58 -2.70 -0.24
CA VAL A 22 -8.26 -2.40 1.15
C VAL A 22 -7.96 -0.90 1.31
N LEU A 23 -8.61 -0.25 2.26
CA LEU A 23 -8.37 1.16 2.58
C LEU A 23 -7.49 1.28 3.83
N ASP A 24 -6.41 2.06 3.74
CA ASP A 24 -5.58 2.47 4.85
C ASP A 24 -5.49 4.00 4.94
N PRO A 25 -6.25 4.66 5.82
CA PRO A 25 -6.22 6.12 5.94
C PRO A 25 -4.97 6.66 6.65
N PHE A 26 -4.11 5.79 7.19
CA PHE A 26 -2.90 6.15 7.93
C PHE A 26 -1.74 5.27 7.49
N MET A 27 -1.46 5.28 6.20
CA MET A 27 -0.66 4.22 5.57
C MET A 27 0.79 4.19 6.08
N GLY A 28 1.34 5.33 6.52
CA GLY A 28 2.71 5.44 7.04
C GLY A 28 3.74 4.79 6.11
N ALA A 29 4.25 3.63 6.53
CA ALA A 29 5.26 2.86 5.79
C ALA A 29 4.68 1.86 4.77
N GLU A 30 3.40 1.97 4.43
CA GLU A 30 2.67 1.21 3.39
C GLU A 30 2.59 -0.30 3.60
N THR A 31 2.77 -0.79 4.82
CA THR A 31 2.71 -2.23 5.10
C THR A 31 1.37 -2.84 4.64
N THR A 32 0.25 -2.10 4.78
CA THR A 32 -1.08 -2.54 4.34
C THR A 32 -1.16 -2.67 2.81
N THR A 33 -0.69 -1.67 2.07
CA THR A 33 -0.68 -1.68 0.60
C THR A 33 0.18 -2.80 0.04
N VAL A 34 1.37 -3.02 0.60
CA VAL A 34 2.24 -4.13 0.19
C VAL A 34 1.56 -5.48 0.46
N ALA A 35 0.94 -5.65 1.62
CA ALA A 35 0.21 -6.88 1.95
C ALA A 35 -1.00 -7.10 1.02
N ALA A 36 -1.74 -6.05 0.70
CA ALA A 36 -2.85 -6.10 -0.25
C ALA A 36 -2.35 -6.57 -1.62
N ALA A 37 -1.32 -5.93 -2.16
CA ALA A 37 -0.74 -6.29 -3.45
C ALA A 37 -0.22 -7.74 -3.49
N ARG A 38 0.56 -8.17 -2.48
CA ARG A 38 1.09 -9.55 -2.38
C ARG A 38 0.01 -10.61 -2.29
N THR A 39 -1.15 -10.25 -1.76
CA THR A 39 -2.29 -11.15 -1.63
C THR A 39 -3.29 -11.01 -2.77
N GLY A 40 -3.02 -10.18 -3.79
CA GLY A 40 -3.88 -10.01 -4.96
C GLY A 40 -5.12 -9.16 -4.70
N ARG A 41 -5.03 -8.19 -3.77
CA ARG A 41 -6.03 -7.15 -3.52
C ARG A 41 -5.53 -5.82 -4.05
N ASN A 42 -6.46 -4.94 -4.35
CA ASN A 42 -6.19 -3.53 -4.59
C ASN A 42 -6.07 -2.79 -3.25
N SER A 43 -5.49 -1.60 -3.23
CA SER A 43 -5.52 -0.75 -2.04
C SER A 43 -5.56 0.75 -2.35
N PHE A 44 -6.05 1.51 -1.38
CA PHE A 44 -5.93 2.97 -1.31
C PHE A 44 -5.34 3.36 0.03
N GLY A 45 -4.32 4.21 0.00
CA GLY A 45 -3.62 4.73 1.16
C GLY A 45 -3.68 6.25 1.22
N PHE A 46 -3.75 6.80 2.43
CA PHE A 46 -3.54 8.23 2.66
C PHE A 46 -2.39 8.43 3.65
N GLU A 47 -1.55 9.43 3.37
CA GLU A 47 -0.48 9.88 4.24
C GLU A 47 -0.36 11.41 4.12
N ILE A 48 -0.27 12.09 5.26
CA ILE A 48 -0.18 13.54 5.34
C ILE A 48 1.26 14.02 5.30
N ASP A 49 2.20 13.18 5.72
CA ASP A 49 3.62 13.51 5.71
C ASP A 49 4.24 13.12 4.36
N GLU A 50 4.64 14.14 3.60
CA GLU A 50 5.25 13.97 2.27
C GLU A 50 6.51 13.10 2.30
N HIS A 51 7.28 13.13 3.39
CA HIS A 51 8.47 12.29 3.53
C HIS A 51 8.10 10.81 3.60
N TYR A 52 7.06 10.48 4.37
CA TYR A 52 6.55 9.12 4.44
C TYR A 52 5.93 8.69 3.11
N LEU A 53 5.19 9.57 2.42
CA LEU A 53 4.62 9.31 1.11
C LEU A 53 5.69 8.96 0.04
N ASP A 54 6.81 9.68 0.03
CA ASP A 54 7.91 9.40 -0.89
C ASP A 54 8.65 8.08 -0.55
N MET A 55 8.81 7.78 0.73
CA MET A 55 9.38 6.49 1.19
C MET A 55 8.48 5.31 0.84
N ALA A 56 7.19 5.48 1.10
CA ALA A 56 6.10 4.57 0.78
C ALA A 56 6.10 4.17 -0.69
N HIS A 57 6.10 5.15 -1.60
CA HIS A 57 6.10 4.91 -3.04
C HIS A 57 7.29 4.06 -3.50
N LYS A 58 8.50 4.38 -3.03
CA LYS A 58 9.71 3.59 -3.36
C LYS A 58 9.59 2.15 -2.87
N ARG A 59 9.04 1.96 -1.67
CA ARG A 59 8.87 0.63 -1.08
C ARG A 59 7.85 -0.20 -1.87
N ILE A 60 6.69 0.37 -2.20
CA ILE A 60 5.67 -0.33 -2.99
C ILE A 60 6.25 -0.77 -4.33
N ALA A 61 6.93 0.13 -5.05
CA ALA A 61 7.52 -0.19 -6.33
C ALA A 61 8.51 -1.38 -6.25
N ASN A 62 9.34 -1.42 -5.21
CA ASN A 62 10.29 -2.51 -5.00
C ASN A 62 9.63 -3.82 -4.54
N ASP A 63 8.63 -3.76 -3.66
CA ASP A 63 8.00 -4.94 -3.08
C ASP A 63 6.94 -5.58 -3.99
N THR A 64 6.44 -4.84 -4.98
CA THR A 64 5.40 -5.28 -5.93
C THR A 64 5.93 -5.56 -7.33
N SER A 65 7.19 -5.23 -7.62
CA SER A 65 7.82 -5.60 -8.89
C SER A 65 8.04 -7.11 -8.96
N SER A 66 7.20 -7.82 -9.71
CA SER A 66 7.38 -9.25 -9.98
C SER A 66 7.35 -9.52 -11.48
N LEU A 67 8.01 -10.60 -11.92
CA LEU A 67 8.10 -10.95 -13.35
C LEU A 67 6.73 -11.34 -13.95
N SER A 68 5.79 -11.79 -13.11
CA SER A 68 4.49 -12.35 -13.51
C SER A 68 3.29 -11.47 -13.20
N SER A 69 3.47 -10.30 -12.57
CA SER A 69 2.39 -9.38 -12.21
C SER A 69 2.70 -7.96 -12.64
N THR A 70 1.67 -7.22 -13.03
CA THR A 70 1.76 -5.79 -13.29
C THR A 70 1.02 -5.06 -12.17
N THR A 71 1.67 -4.08 -11.55
CA THR A 71 1.09 -3.21 -10.53
C THR A 71 1.09 -1.78 -11.04
N THR A 72 -0.09 -1.15 -11.02
CA THR A 72 -0.23 0.28 -11.33
C THR A 72 -0.24 1.06 -10.01
N ILE A 73 0.59 2.08 -9.91
CA ILE A 73 0.69 2.95 -8.74
C ILE A 73 0.28 4.36 -9.18
N ASP A 74 -0.77 4.91 -8.57
CA ASP A 74 -1.21 6.31 -8.74
C ASP A 74 -0.93 7.06 -7.45
N VAL A 75 -0.12 8.12 -7.52
CA VAL A 75 0.19 8.98 -6.36
C VAL A 75 -0.41 10.35 -6.62
N ARG A 76 -1.36 10.74 -5.78
CA ARG A 76 -1.97 12.07 -5.80
C ARG A 76 -1.43 12.87 -4.63
N LYS A 77 -0.76 13.97 -4.95
CA LYS A 77 -0.41 14.99 -3.97
C LYS A 77 -1.45 16.09 -4.09
N ASP A 78 -2.21 16.32 -3.03
CA ASP A 78 -3.04 17.52 -2.95
C ASP A 78 -2.08 18.70 -2.83
N ASN A 79 -1.89 19.42 -3.94
CA ASN A 79 -1.24 20.71 -3.91
C ASN A 79 -2.16 21.65 -3.13
N ALA A 80 -1.96 21.76 -1.82
CA ALA A 80 -2.39 22.91 -1.05
C ALA A 80 -1.52 24.12 -1.47
N ALA A 81 -1.64 24.51 -2.74
CA ALA A 81 -1.24 25.80 -3.25
C ALA A 81 -2.45 26.72 -3.11
N ALA A 82 -2.56 27.35 -1.94
CA ALA A 82 -3.28 28.59 -1.71
C ALA A 82 -2.48 29.43 -0.71
#